data_AF-A0A2V5YGB9-F1
#
_entry.id   AF-A0A2V5YGB9-F1
#
_cell.length_a   1.000
_cell.length_b   1.000
_cell.length_c   1.000
_cell.angle_alpha   90.00
_cell.angle_beta   90.00
_cell.angle_gamma   90.00
#
_symmetry.space_group_name_H-M   'P 1'
#
loop_
_entity.id
_entity.type
_entity.pdbx_description
1 polymer ?
#
loop_
_entity_poly.entity_id
_entity_poly.type
_entity_poly.pdbx_seq_one_letter_code
_entity_poly.pdbx_strand_id
1 'polypeptide(L)'
;MKDSEPRWKRNLKRKKLLLAATLLSALGSGLTGGICGDQDPRPDLNADRLRTGSFTYRTLVDGRAAGESRIGVHRQENSGNFVFSNLVTGSFSQSWEAIASPTFAPVSAKLSLGEGAAARPIFELAYNGNRVVGFVVPRKEPSEKREVSEAVSDDTVDQRIDWATVMALKEYVEGQKFRFHVYDPGTGNSPVTVQVGKTETIAVPAGSFDTVSLLYQINKNNGQNTPRGFW
;
A
#
# COMPACT_ATOMS: atom_id res chain seq x y z
N MET A 1 -43.46 16.73 11.40
CA MET A 1 -42.48 16.74 10.30
C MET A 1 -41.42 15.69 10.58
N LYS A 2 -41.43 14.56 9.87
CA LYS A 2 -40.41 13.52 9.98
C LYS A 2 -39.48 13.68 8.79
N ASP A 3 -38.24 14.06 9.05
CA ASP A 3 -37.19 14.18 8.03
C ASP A 3 -37.01 12.85 7.29
N SER A 4 -37.36 12.88 6.01
CA SER A 4 -37.16 11.76 5.11
C SER A 4 -35.72 11.81 4.60
N GLU A 5 -34.86 10.95 5.16
CA GLU A 5 -33.50 10.76 4.66
C GLU A 5 -33.51 10.53 3.13
N PRO A 6 -32.67 11.25 2.36
CA PRO A 6 -32.63 11.14 0.91
C PRO A 6 -32.23 9.72 0.48
N ARG A 7 -32.90 9.23 -0.57
CA ARG A 7 -32.91 7.83 -1.04
C ARG A 7 -31.52 7.24 -1.31
N TRP A 8 -30.51 8.07 -1.58
CA TRP A 8 -29.12 7.65 -1.79
C TRP A 8 -28.44 7.18 -0.49
N LYS A 9 -28.81 7.72 0.69
CA LYS A 9 -28.27 7.28 2.00
C LYS A 9 -28.79 5.90 2.41
N ARG A 10 -30.02 5.53 2.02
CA ARG A 10 -30.63 4.23 2.33
C ARG A 10 -30.05 3.07 1.51
N ASN A 11 -29.54 3.34 0.30
CA ASN A 11 -28.95 2.32 -0.57
C ASN A 11 -27.46 2.02 -0.28
N LEU A 12 -26.78 2.83 0.55
CA LEU A 12 -25.42 2.54 0.99
C LEU A 12 -25.34 1.49 2.12
N LYS A 13 -26.42 1.25 2.87
CA LYS A 13 -26.40 0.35 4.05
C LYS A 13 -26.45 -1.15 3.71
N ARG A 14 -26.60 -1.54 2.43
CA ARG A 14 -26.74 -2.97 2.02
C ARG A 14 -25.83 -3.41 0.87
N LYS A 15 -24.88 -2.60 0.43
CA LYS A 15 -23.87 -3.02 -0.55
C LYS A 15 -22.50 -2.99 0.13
N LYS A 16 -21.89 -4.16 0.31
CA LYS A 16 -20.45 -4.29 0.58
C LYS A 16 -19.72 -3.75 -0.65
N LEU A 17 -19.57 -2.44 -0.72
CA LEU A 17 -18.83 -1.76 -1.75
C LEU A 17 -17.39 -1.64 -1.24
N LEU A 18 -16.59 -2.63 -1.62
CA LEU A 18 -15.15 -2.59 -1.43
C LEU A 18 -14.59 -1.68 -2.54
N LEU A 19 -14.53 -0.39 -2.24
CA LEU A 19 -13.65 0.55 -2.94
C LEU A 19 -12.73 1.23 -1.94
N ALA A 20 -11.52 1.36 -2.40
CA ALA A 20 -10.43 0.76 -1.68
C ALA A 20 -9.25 0.86 -2.65
N ALA A 21 -8.26 1.70 -2.35
CA ALA A 21 -6.89 1.19 -2.46
C ALA A 21 -6.69 0.14 -1.35
N THR A 22 -7.57 -0.86 -1.36
CA THR A 22 -7.65 -2.01 -0.46
C THR A 22 -7.74 -3.18 -1.41
N LEU A 23 -6.73 -4.02 -1.34
CA LEU A 23 -6.76 -5.34 -1.92
C LEU A 23 -8.08 -6.04 -1.57
N LEU A 24 -8.91 -6.35 -2.58
CA LEU A 24 -10.07 -7.22 -2.43
C LEU A 24 -9.64 -8.67 -2.61
N SER A 25 -10.00 -9.48 -1.63
CA SER A 25 -9.88 -10.94 -1.62
C SER A 25 -11.14 -11.63 -2.11
N ALA A 26 -11.01 -12.59 -3.04
CA ALA A 26 -11.99 -13.64 -3.26
C ALA A 26 -11.36 -14.91 -3.87
N LEU A 27 -11.51 -15.99 -3.10
CA LEU A 27 -11.54 -17.44 -3.38
C LEU A 27 -10.83 -18.00 -4.62
N GLY A 28 -9.84 -18.86 -4.36
CA GLY A 28 -9.33 -19.84 -5.30
C GLY A 28 -8.34 -20.78 -4.62
N SER A 29 -8.82 -21.93 -4.14
CA SER A 29 -7.97 -23.02 -3.66
C SER A 29 -7.30 -23.70 -4.86
N GLY A 30 -5.98 -23.82 -4.85
CA GLY A 30 -5.27 -24.56 -5.90
C GLY A 30 -3.75 -24.64 -5.70
N LEU A 31 -3.32 -25.74 -5.08
CA LEU A 31 -2.07 -26.50 -5.29
C LEU A 31 -0.71 -25.77 -5.15
N THR A 32 0.02 -26.10 -4.08
CA THR A 32 1.47 -25.85 -3.94
C THR A 32 2.25 -27.11 -4.28
N GLY A 33 2.89 -27.13 -5.46
CA GLY A 33 4.04 -27.97 -5.76
C GLY A 33 5.32 -27.19 -5.44
N GLY A 34 6.17 -27.74 -4.57
CA GLY A 34 7.38 -27.08 -4.09
C GLY A 34 8.50 -27.02 -5.11
N ILE A 35 9.23 -25.91 -5.10
CA ILE A 35 10.62 -25.84 -5.58
C ILE A 35 11.39 -25.08 -4.50
N CYS A 36 12.27 -25.80 -3.81
CA CYS A 36 13.30 -25.24 -2.95
C CYS A 36 14.43 -24.77 -3.88
N GLY A 37 14.48 -23.47 -4.16
CA GLY A 37 15.52 -22.84 -4.96
C GLY A 37 16.01 -21.59 -4.24
N ASP A 38 17.32 -21.41 -4.25
CA ASP A 38 18.07 -20.31 -3.67
C ASP A 38 17.27 -19.00 -3.62
N GLN A 39 17.17 -18.45 -2.42
CA GLN A 39 16.43 -17.22 -2.18
C GLN A 39 17.20 -16.06 -2.81
N ASP A 40 16.77 -15.63 -4.00
CA ASP A 40 17.33 -14.46 -4.67
C ASP A 40 17.29 -13.27 -3.67
N PRO A 41 18.46 -12.67 -3.34
CA PRO A 41 18.51 -11.56 -2.41
C PRO A 41 17.57 -10.44 -2.85
N ARG A 42 17.08 -9.68 -1.88
CA ARG A 42 16.33 -8.44 -2.14
C ARG A 42 17.10 -7.65 -3.21
N PRO A 43 16.47 -7.26 -4.33
CA PRO A 43 17.15 -6.56 -5.41
C PRO A 43 17.74 -5.25 -4.87
N ASP A 44 18.75 -4.71 -5.56
CA ASP A 44 19.29 -3.38 -5.26
C ASP A 44 18.19 -2.32 -5.47
N LEU A 45 17.50 -1.98 -4.38
CA LEU A 45 16.45 -0.97 -4.37
C LEU A 45 17.06 0.41 -4.15
N ASN A 46 16.69 1.36 -5.02
CA ASN A 46 17.12 2.73 -4.89
C ASN A 46 15.98 3.70 -5.21
N ALA A 47 15.49 4.39 -4.18
CA ALA A 47 14.42 5.37 -4.29
C ALA A 47 14.78 6.59 -5.17
N ASP A 48 16.08 6.86 -5.40
CA ASP A 48 16.52 7.90 -6.35
C ASP A 48 16.11 7.58 -7.81
N ARG A 49 15.71 6.34 -8.11
CA ARG A 49 15.17 5.95 -9.43
C ARG A 49 13.70 6.34 -9.60
N LEU A 50 13.00 6.71 -8.52
CA LEU A 50 11.61 7.12 -8.58
C LEU A 50 11.49 8.55 -9.07
N ARG A 51 10.41 8.81 -9.83
CA ARG A 51 10.01 10.17 -10.14
C ARG A 51 9.50 10.86 -8.88
N THR A 52 10.18 11.94 -8.48
CA THR A 52 9.71 12.82 -7.40
C THR A 52 8.71 13.85 -7.93
N GLY A 53 7.81 14.31 -7.07
CA GLY A 53 6.81 15.32 -7.39
C GLY A 53 5.47 15.02 -6.74
N SER A 54 4.42 15.62 -7.30
CA SER A 54 3.06 15.39 -6.87
C SER A 54 2.20 14.88 -8.03
N PHE A 55 1.47 13.81 -7.79
CA PHE A 55 0.69 13.07 -8.76
C PHE A 55 -0.77 13.03 -8.30
N THR A 56 -1.68 13.44 -9.17
CA THR A 56 -3.11 13.51 -8.85
C THR A 56 -3.85 12.43 -9.62
N TYR A 57 -4.70 11.70 -8.91
CA TYR A 57 -5.51 10.61 -9.42
C TYR A 57 -6.96 10.85 -9.05
N ARG A 58 -7.88 10.46 -9.93
CA ARG A 58 -9.32 10.50 -9.68
C ARG A 58 -9.86 9.08 -9.58
N THR A 59 -10.57 8.78 -8.51
CA THR A 59 -11.24 7.49 -8.33
C THR A 59 -12.63 7.55 -8.94
N LEU A 60 -12.93 6.60 -9.83
CA LEU A 60 -14.25 6.43 -10.44
C LEU A 60 -14.93 5.16 -9.89
N VAL A 61 -16.21 5.25 -9.56
CA VAL A 61 -17.09 4.14 -9.17
C VAL A 61 -18.31 4.17 -10.08
N ASP A 62 -18.54 3.08 -10.81
CA ASP A 62 -19.61 3.00 -11.81
C ASP A 62 -19.58 4.20 -12.79
N GLY A 63 -18.37 4.61 -13.20
CA GLY A 63 -18.12 5.75 -14.09
C GLY A 63 -18.25 7.14 -13.45
N ARG A 64 -18.56 7.23 -12.15
CA ARG A 64 -18.76 8.51 -11.44
C ARG A 64 -17.60 8.81 -10.49
N ALA A 65 -17.23 10.08 -10.37
CA ALA A 65 -16.21 10.50 -9.41
C ALA A 65 -16.63 10.13 -7.98
N ALA A 66 -15.77 9.39 -7.28
CA ALA A 66 -15.97 8.95 -5.90
C ALA A 66 -14.97 9.57 -4.91
N GLY A 67 -13.88 10.14 -5.42
CA GLY A 67 -12.83 10.79 -4.66
C GLY A 67 -11.63 11.15 -5.54
N GLU A 68 -10.67 11.83 -4.93
CA GLU A 68 -9.38 12.16 -5.54
C GLU A 68 -8.26 11.70 -4.61
N SER A 69 -7.08 11.43 -5.16
CA SER A 69 -5.88 11.06 -4.43
C SER A 69 -4.73 11.90 -4.94
N ARG A 70 -3.99 12.52 -4.03
CA ARG A 70 -2.77 13.26 -4.33
C ARG A 70 -1.59 12.58 -3.67
N ILE A 71 -0.82 11.84 -4.46
CA ILE A 71 0.42 11.19 -4.03
C ILE A 71 1.57 12.20 -4.14
N GLY A 72 2.39 12.30 -3.11
CA GLY A 72 3.61 13.11 -3.10
C GLY A 72 4.83 12.24 -2.80
N VAL A 73 5.90 12.43 -3.57
CA VAL A 73 7.20 11.78 -3.36
C VAL A 73 8.28 12.86 -3.40
N HIS A 74 9.02 13.03 -2.31
CA HIS A 74 10.13 13.98 -2.25
C HIS A 74 11.26 13.48 -1.36
N ARG A 75 12.47 13.95 -1.64
CA ARG A 75 13.67 13.67 -0.84
C ARG A 75 13.87 14.78 0.18
N GLN A 76 14.15 14.43 1.43
CA GLN A 76 14.52 15.36 2.48
C GLN A 76 16.00 15.73 2.36
N GLU A 77 16.30 17.02 2.31
CA GLU A 77 17.68 17.51 2.10
C GLU A 77 18.62 17.11 3.24
N ASN A 78 18.15 17.17 4.49
CA ASN A 78 19.01 16.97 5.66
C ASN A 78 19.37 15.51 5.94
N SER A 79 18.47 14.59 5.62
CA SER A 79 18.62 13.15 5.94
C SER A 79 18.88 12.29 4.70
N GLY A 80 18.57 12.81 3.51
CA GLY A 80 18.53 12.02 2.28
C GLY A 80 17.35 11.03 2.21
N ASN A 81 16.50 10.96 3.25
CA ASN A 81 15.33 10.09 3.29
C ASN A 81 14.26 10.54 2.29
N PHE A 82 13.42 9.61 1.88
CA PHE A 82 12.27 9.87 1.03
C PHE A 82 10.99 9.92 1.84
N VAL A 83 10.18 10.93 1.57
CA VAL A 83 8.84 11.11 2.14
C VAL A 83 7.83 10.81 1.05
N PHE A 84 7.07 9.77 1.29
CA PHE A 84 5.91 9.37 0.50
C PHE A 84 4.67 9.80 1.25
N SER A 85 3.71 10.38 0.54
CA SER A 85 2.46 10.83 1.14
C SER A 85 1.31 10.59 0.19
N ASN A 86 0.11 10.48 0.74
CA ASN A 86 -1.11 10.51 -0.05
C ASN A 86 -2.21 11.22 0.74
N LEU A 87 -2.89 12.15 0.09
CA LEU A 87 -4.14 12.73 0.55
C LEU A 87 -5.27 12.22 -0.35
N VAL A 88 -6.18 11.44 0.22
CA VAL A 88 -7.37 10.94 -0.45
C VAL A 88 -8.58 11.69 0.08
N THR A 89 -9.40 12.23 -0.83
CA THR A 89 -10.63 12.96 -0.51
C THR A 89 -11.88 12.23 -0.97
N GLY A 90 -13.04 12.61 -0.43
CA GLY A 90 -14.34 12.07 -0.82
C GLY A 90 -14.72 10.80 -0.07
N SER A 91 -15.24 9.79 -0.77
CA SER A 91 -15.86 8.62 -0.12
C SER A 91 -14.90 7.78 0.73
N PHE A 92 -13.60 7.92 0.50
CA PHE A 92 -12.52 7.17 1.15
C PHE A 92 -11.50 8.10 1.80
N SER A 93 -11.99 9.22 2.34
CA SER A 93 -11.21 10.26 2.98
C SER A 93 -10.15 9.71 3.94
N GLN A 94 -8.89 9.87 3.59
CA GLN A 94 -7.76 9.43 4.41
C GLN A 94 -6.49 10.19 4.02
N SER A 95 -5.54 10.27 4.94
CA SER A 95 -4.20 10.80 4.66
C SER A 95 -3.15 9.91 5.28
N TRP A 96 -2.09 9.61 4.54
CA TRP A 96 -0.95 8.88 5.09
C TRP A 96 0.38 9.49 4.66
N GLU A 97 1.40 9.23 5.47
CA GLU A 97 2.79 9.55 5.18
C GLU A 97 3.65 8.34 5.59
N ALA A 98 4.65 8.02 4.79
CA ALA A 98 5.67 7.03 5.06
C ALA A 98 7.03 7.64 4.72
N ILE A 99 7.98 7.56 5.66
CA ILE A 99 9.35 8.01 5.49
C ILE A 99 10.24 6.77 5.43
N ALA A 100 11.12 6.70 4.44
CA ALA A 100 12.04 5.61 4.26
C ALA A 100 13.43 6.11 3.84
N SER A 101 14.46 5.31 4.10
CA SER A 101 15.80 5.53 3.56
C SER A 101 15.82 5.41 2.02
N PRO A 102 16.92 5.80 1.34
CA PRO A 102 17.09 5.56 -0.09
C PRO A 102 16.96 4.07 -0.51
N THR A 103 17.21 3.14 0.41
CA THR A 103 17.09 1.69 0.20
C THR A 103 15.76 1.11 0.67
N PHE A 104 14.76 1.96 0.89
CA PHE A 104 13.42 1.60 1.39
C PHE A 104 13.39 0.96 2.79
N ALA A 105 14.42 1.17 3.61
CA ALA A 105 14.32 0.84 5.04
C ALA A 105 13.36 1.85 5.70
N PRO A 106 12.28 1.40 6.36
CA PRO A 106 11.29 2.31 6.92
C PRO A 106 11.89 3.09 8.10
N VAL A 107 11.48 4.35 8.24
CA VAL A 107 11.87 5.26 9.33
C VAL A 107 10.66 5.59 10.19
N SER A 108 9.57 6.02 9.56
CA SER A 108 8.32 6.33 10.26
C SER A 108 7.15 6.25 9.32
N ALA A 109 5.95 6.04 9.87
CA ALA A 109 4.78 5.95 9.05
C ALA A 109 3.50 6.27 9.84
N LYS A 110 2.60 7.08 9.27
CA LYS A 110 1.34 7.49 9.90
C LYS A 110 0.16 7.42 8.94
N LEU A 111 -1.04 7.17 9.48
CA LEU A 111 -2.30 7.16 8.75
C LEU A 111 -3.37 7.84 9.58
N SER A 112 -4.20 8.66 8.94
CA SER A 112 -5.42 9.21 9.50
C SER A 112 -6.61 8.96 8.56
N LEU A 113 -7.80 8.80 9.13
CA LEU A 113 -9.06 8.73 8.38
C LEU A 113 -9.88 9.99 8.60
N GLY A 114 -10.62 10.41 7.57
CA GLY A 114 -11.36 11.68 7.56
C GLY A 114 -10.55 12.82 6.96
N GLU A 115 -11.15 14.02 6.96
CA GLU A 115 -10.58 15.23 6.37
C GLU A 115 -10.54 16.39 7.38
N GLY A 116 -9.54 17.25 7.23
CA GLY A 116 -9.41 18.48 8.01
C GLY A 116 -9.41 18.25 9.53
N ALA A 117 -10.13 19.08 10.27
CA ALA A 117 -10.21 19.00 11.73
C ALA A 117 -10.92 17.74 12.26
N ALA A 118 -11.63 17.00 11.38
CA ALA A 118 -12.29 15.75 11.75
C ALA A 118 -11.40 14.52 11.52
N ALA A 119 -10.20 14.69 10.95
CA ALA A 119 -9.27 13.59 10.72
C ALA A 119 -8.84 12.95 12.05
N ARG A 120 -8.89 11.62 12.10
CA ARG A 120 -8.53 10.84 13.29
C ARG A 120 -7.33 9.95 12.98
N PRO A 121 -6.28 9.96 13.82
CA PRO A 121 -5.14 9.07 13.65
C PRO A 121 -5.59 7.62 13.80
N ILE A 122 -5.20 6.79 12.85
CA ILE A 122 -5.38 5.33 12.89
C ILE A 122 -4.12 4.65 13.37
N PHE A 123 -2.95 5.16 13.02
CA PHE A 123 -1.72 4.70 13.63
C PHE A 123 -0.62 5.73 13.42
N GLU A 124 0.42 5.61 14.23
CA GLU A 124 1.70 6.27 14.08
C GLU A 124 2.78 5.29 14.50
N LEU A 125 3.77 5.09 13.63
CA LEU A 125 4.80 4.09 13.76
C LEU A 125 6.17 4.74 13.58
N ALA A 126 7.12 4.32 14.39
CA ALA A 126 8.54 4.63 14.27
C ALA A 126 9.31 3.32 14.14
N TYR A 127 10.28 3.29 13.23
CA TYR A 127 11.10 2.13 12.93
C TYR A 127 12.54 2.42 13.35
N ASN A 128 13.18 1.43 13.95
CA ASN A 128 14.59 1.48 14.31
C ASN A 128 15.21 0.10 14.10
N GLY A 129 15.88 -0.07 12.96
CA GLY A 129 16.40 -1.37 12.54
C GLY A 129 15.30 -2.42 12.44
N ASN A 130 15.44 -3.50 13.21
CA ASN A 130 14.53 -4.65 13.22
C ASN A 130 13.34 -4.50 14.17
N ARG A 131 13.00 -3.27 14.60
CA ARG A 131 11.89 -3.03 15.52
C ARG A 131 11.01 -1.89 15.05
N VAL A 132 9.70 -2.08 15.21
CA VAL A 132 8.69 -1.04 15.05
C VAL A 132 7.98 -0.80 16.38
N VAL A 133 7.81 0.48 16.70
CA VAL A 133 7.10 0.94 17.90
C VAL A 133 6.09 2.01 17.53
N GLY A 134 5.09 2.23 18.39
CA GLY A 134 4.10 3.28 18.20
C GLY A 134 2.72 2.78 18.59
N PHE A 135 1.71 3.11 17.81
CA PHE A 135 0.34 2.70 18.12
C PHE A 135 -0.54 2.46 16.91
N VAL A 136 -1.64 1.74 17.14
CA VAL A 136 -2.74 1.59 16.20
C VAL A 136 -4.08 1.71 16.93
N VAL A 137 -5.07 2.32 16.28
CA VAL A 137 -6.47 2.40 16.69
C VAL A 137 -7.25 1.40 15.82
N PRO A 138 -7.65 0.24 16.35
CA PRO A 138 -8.34 -0.78 15.58
C PRO A 138 -9.67 -0.26 15.03
N ARG A 139 -9.98 -0.59 13.77
CA ARG A 139 -11.25 -0.19 13.14
C ARG A 139 -12.49 -0.72 13.88
N LYS A 140 -12.38 -1.89 14.53
CA LYS A 140 -13.48 -2.53 15.25
C LYS A 140 -13.73 -1.89 16.62
N GLU A 141 -12.69 -1.32 17.22
CA GLU A 141 -12.69 -0.76 18.57
C GLU A 141 -12.02 0.63 18.54
N PRO A 142 -12.64 1.62 17.87
CA PRO A 142 -12.01 2.90 17.58
C PRO A 142 -11.75 3.78 18.83
N SER A 143 -12.23 3.36 20.00
CA SER A 143 -11.94 3.97 21.30
C SER A 143 -10.67 3.44 21.96
N GLU A 144 -10.13 2.32 21.50
CA GLU A 144 -8.99 1.66 22.12
C GLU A 144 -7.73 1.87 21.29
N LYS A 145 -6.73 2.50 21.89
CA LYS A 145 -5.40 2.63 21.32
C LYS A 145 -4.59 1.40 21.73
N ARG A 146 -4.17 0.58 20.77
CA ARG A 146 -3.23 -0.53 21.00
C ARG A 146 -1.81 -0.04 20.77
N GLU A 147 -0.94 -0.25 21.75
CA GLU A 147 0.49 0.00 21.59
C GLU A 147 1.12 -1.08 20.67
N VAL A 148 2.04 -0.64 19.83
CA VAL A 148 2.82 -1.48 18.91
C VAL A 148 4.25 -1.52 19.44
N SER A 149 4.78 -2.73 19.58
CA SER A 149 6.18 -2.99 19.92
C SER A 149 6.55 -4.37 19.39
N GLU A 150 6.85 -4.41 18.10
CA GLU A 150 6.96 -5.65 17.33
C GLU A 150 8.33 -5.73 16.65
N ALA A 151 8.84 -6.96 16.51
CA ALA A 151 10.03 -7.21 15.70
C ALA A 151 9.63 -7.26 14.22
N VAL A 152 10.50 -6.76 13.35
CA VAL A 152 10.37 -6.79 11.89
C VAL A 152 11.66 -7.32 11.27
N SER A 153 11.57 -7.76 10.01
CA SER A 153 12.72 -8.29 9.27
C SER A 153 13.59 -7.14 8.75
N ASP A 154 14.88 -7.38 8.52
CA ASP A 154 15.79 -6.36 8.00
C ASP A 154 15.45 -5.90 6.57
N ASP A 155 14.70 -6.72 5.82
CA ASP A 155 14.17 -6.43 4.50
C ASP A 155 12.74 -5.87 4.51
N THR A 156 12.21 -5.49 5.68
CA THR A 156 10.88 -4.91 5.81
C THR A 156 10.81 -3.55 5.10
N VAL A 157 9.72 -3.33 4.38
CA VAL A 157 9.26 -2.03 3.89
C VAL A 157 7.92 -1.70 4.52
N ASP A 158 7.54 -0.43 4.50
CA ASP A 158 6.19 -0.05 4.90
C ASP A 158 5.16 -0.42 3.82
N GLN A 159 4.03 -1.05 4.20
CA GLN A 159 3.04 -1.52 3.23
C GLN A 159 2.47 -0.41 2.33
N ARG A 160 2.44 0.86 2.75
CA ARG A 160 1.89 1.94 1.91
C ARG A 160 2.79 2.32 0.73
N ILE A 161 4.04 1.88 0.75
CA ILE A 161 5.06 2.19 -0.27
C ILE A 161 5.67 0.93 -0.88
N ASP A 162 5.02 -0.22 -0.70
CA ASP A 162 5.46 -1.49 -1.28
C ASP A 162 5.47 -1.44 -2.82
N TRP A 163 4.50 -0.78 -3.44
CA TRP A 163 4.48 -0.48 -4.87
C TRP A 163 5.71 0.34 -5.30
N ALA A 164 6.12 1.32 -4.50
CA ALA A 164 7.24 2.21 -4.81
C ALA A 164 8.57 1.44 -4.79
N THR A 165 8.68 0.45 -3.90
CA THR A 165 9.79 -0.50 -3.87
C THR A 165 9.92 -1.24 -5.21
N VAL A 166 8.81 -1.73 -5.75
CA VAL A 166 8.83 -2.46 -7.03
C VAL A 166 9.06 -1.51 -8.22
N MET A 167 8.57 -0.28 -8.16
CA MET A 167 8.82 0.73 -9.19
C MET A 167 10.27 1.22 -9.25
N ALA A 168 11.03 1.02 -8.17
CA ALA A 168 12.43 1.45 -8.03
C ALA A 168 13.45 0.37 -8.45
N LEU A 169 13.00 -0.71 -9.08
CA LEU A 169 13.91 -1.70 -9.66
C LEU A 169 14.83 -1.05 -10.70
N LYS A 170 16.09 -1.51 -10.74
CA LYS A 170 17.05 -1.05 -11.74
C LYS A 170 16.60 -1.40 -13.15
N GLU A 171 16.14 -2.65 -13.29
CA GLU A 171 15.74 -3.29 -14.53
C GLU A 171 14.56 -4.21 -14.23
N TYR A 172 13.68 -4.37 -15.22
CA TYR A 172 12.55 -5.30 -15.15
C TYR A 172 12.85 -6.52 -16.00
N VAL A 173 13.51 -7.51 -15.39
CA VAL A 173 13.89 -8.75 -16.08
C VAL A 173 12.72 -9.73 -16.04
N GLU A 174 12.11 -10.02 -17.19
CA GLU A 174 10.98 -10.95 -17.27
C GLU A 174 11.31 -12.31 -16.63
N GLY A 175 10.41 -12.81 -15.77
CA GLY A 175 10.59 -14.04 -15.02
C GLY A 175 11.37 -13.89 -13.72
N GLN A 176 12.07 -12.78 -13.49
CA GLN A 176 12.80 -12.53 -12.24
C GLN A 176 11.84 -12.57 -11.04
N LYS A 177 12.28 -13.25 -9.98
CA LYS A 177 11.54 -13.35 -8.73
C LYS A 177 12.36 -12.74 -7.62
N PHE A 178 11.71 -12.00 -6.74
CA PHE A 178 12.33 -11.53 -5.52
C PHE A 178 11.31 -11.45 -4.40
N ARG A 179 11.80 -11.21 -3.19
CA ARG A 179 11.00 -11.15 -1.98
C ARG A 179 11.48 -10.05 -1.06
N PHE A 180 10.58 -9.60 -0.23
CA PHE A 180 10.82 -8.70 0.89
C PHE A 180 9.70 -8.87 1.91
N HIS A 181 9.72 -8.14 3.01
CA HIS A 181 8.59 -8.11 3.93
C HIS A 181 7.88 -6.75 3.88
N VAL A 182 6.57 -6.73 4.10
CA VAL A 182 5.80 -5.51 4.33
C VAL A 182 5.28 -5.48 5.75
N TYR A 183 5.37 -4.33 6.41
CA TYR A 183 4.73 -4.14 7.69
C TYR A 183 3.44 -3.32 7.55
N ASP A 184 2.38 -3.84 8.15
CA ASP A 184 1.14 -3.13 8.46
C ASP A 184 0.69 -3.51 9.87
N PRO A 185 0.29 -2.55 10.72
CA PRO A 185 -0.05 -2.84 12.11
C PRO A 185 -1.30 -3.70 12.29
N GLY A 186 -2.09 -3.92 11.24
CA GLY A 186 -3.23 -4.84 11.23
C GLY A 186 -2.87 -6.28 10.87
N THR A 187 -1.77 -6.51 10.15
CA THR A 187 -1.35 -7.85 9.69
C THR A 187 0.03 -8.28 10.19
N GLY A 188 0.78 -7.38 10.82
CA GLY A 188 2.17 -7.59 11.19
C GLY A 188 3.11 -7.63 9.98
N ASN A 189 4.31 -8.14 10.22
CA ASN A 189 5.38 -8.25 9.23
C ASN A 189 5.15 -9.41 8.26
N SER A 190 4.59 -9.15 7.09
CA SER A 190 4.11 -10.16 6.14
C SER A 190 5.10 -10.34 4.97
N PRO A 191 5.50 -11.57 4.62
CA PRO A 191 6.36 -11.79 3.46
C PRO A 191 5.62 -11.52 2.15
N VAL A 192 6.34 -10.92 1.23
CA VAL A 192 5.93 -10.59 -0.13
C VAL A 192 6.81 -11.33 -1.12
N THR A 193 6.19 -11.91 -2.14
CA THR A 193 6.87 -12.42 -3.33
C THR A 193 6.40 -11.61 -4.53
N VAL A 194 7.37 -11.19 -5.34
CA VAL A 194 7.13 -10.50 -6.61
C VAL A 194 7.76 -11.33 -7.71
N GLN A 195 7.04 -11.48 -8.83
CA GLN A 195 7.58 -11.99 -10.07
C GLN A 195 7.34 -10.95 -11.17
N VAL A 196 8.41 -10.56 -11.85
CA VAL A 196 8.36 -9.70 -13.02
C VAL A 196 7.78 -10.51 -14.18
N GLY A 197 6.72 -10.00 -14.78
CA GLY A 197 6.07 -10.57 -15.95
C GLY A 197 6.56 -9.93 -17.25
N LYS A 198 5.74 -10.04 -18.29
CA LYS A 198 6.02 -9.47 -19.61
C LYS A 198 5.97 -7.94 -19.58
N THR A 199 6.75 -7.34 -20.47
CA THR A 199 6.64 -5.93 -20.86
C THR A 199 5.67 -5.82 -22.04
N GLU A 200 4.71 -4.91 -21.98
CA GLU A 200 3.75 -4.67 -23.06
C GLU A 200 3.31 -3.20 -23.13
N THR A 201 2.94 -2.76 -24.34
CA THR A 201 2.37 -1.42 -24.54
C THR A 201 0.86 -1.48 -24.38
N ILE A 202 0.31 -0.72 -23.42
CA ILE A 202 -1.13 -0.63 -23.17
C ILE A 202 -1.64 0.71 -23.71
N ALA A 203 -2.67 0.66 -24.56
CA ALA A 203 -3.39 1.84 -25.03
C ALA A 203 -4.58 2.14 -24.12
N VAL A 204 -4.65 3.37 -23.62
CA VAL A 204 -5.76 3.92 -22.82
C VAL A 204 -6.21 5.26 -23.43
N PRO A 205 -7.35 5.84 -23.02
CA PRO A 205 -7.80 7.14 -23.57
C PRO A 205 -6.78 8.28 -23.44
N ALA A 206 -5.84 8.18 -22.49
CA ALA A 206 -4.78 9.16 -22.28
C ALA A 206 -3.53 8.96 -23.16
N GLY A 207 -3.46 7.88 -23.95
CA GLY A 207 -2.30 7.54 -24.79
C GLY A 207 -1.89 6.07 -24.67
N SER A 208 -0.73 5.76 -25.26
CA SER A 208 -0.10 4.43 -25.15
C SER A 208 1.09 4.50 -24.20
N PHE A 209 1.22 3.50 -23.34
CA PHE A 209 2.25 3.45 -22.31
C PHE A 209 2.92 2.08 -22.33
N ASP A 210 4.25 2.06 -22.23
CA ASP A 210 4.97 0.83 -21.93
C ASP A 210 4.77 0.47 -20.47
N THR A 211 4.39 -0.78 -20.24
CA THR A 211 4.03 -1.32 -18.93
C THR A 211 4.77 -2.62 -18.70
N VAL A 212 5.03 -2.93 -17.44
CA VAL A 212 5.56 -4.22 -17.02
C VAL A 212 4.54 -4.85 -16.10
N SER A 213 4.06 -6.04 -16.45
CA SER A 213 3.17 -6.78 -15.58
C SER A 213 3.93 -7.33 -14.38
N LEU A 214 3.35 -7.22 -13.18
CA LEU A 214 3.94 -7.77 -11.96
C LEU A 214 2.97 -8.75 -11.32
N LEU A 215 3.44 -9.95 -11.01
CA LEU A 215 2.72 -10.89 -10.17
C LEU A 215 3.13 -10.66 -8.72
N TYR A 216 2.21 -10.14 -7.92
CA TYR A 216 2.47 -9.72 -6.55
C TYR A 216 1.64 -10.55 -5.55
N GLN A 217 2.30 -11.13 -4.55
CA GLN A 217 1.66 -11.97 -3.52
C GLN A 217 2.14 -11.58 -2.12
N ILE A 218 1.21 -11.20 -1.25
CA ILE A 218 1.46 -11.00 0.19
C ILE A 218 0.84 -12.15 0.98
N ASN A 219 1.63 -12.86 1.78
CA ASN A 219 1.13 -13.86 2.72
C ASN A 219 0.97 -13.20 4.09
N LYS A 220 -0.24 -12.78 4.46
CA LYS A 220 -0.46 -12.06 5.73
C LYS A 220 -0.45 -13.02 6.90
N ASN A 221 0.22 -12.63 7.99
CA ASN A 221 0.41 -13.50 9.17
C ASN A 221 -0.91 -13.85 9.91
N ASN A 222 -2.00 -13.15 9.62
CA ASN A 222 -3.33 -13.45 10.18
C ASN A 222 -4.09 -14.55 9.40
N GLY A 223 -3.41 -15.27 8.50
CA GLY A 223 -4.01 -16.33 7.67
C GLY A 223 -4.82 -15.82 6.47
N GLN A 224 -4.82 -14.51 6.20
CA GLN A 224 -5.45 -13.94 5.01
C GLN A 224 -4.43 -13.82 3.88
N ASN A 225 -4.43 -14.76 2.95
CA ASN A 225 -3.66 -14.57 1.72
C ASN A 225 -4.25 -13.46 0.85
N THR A 226 -3.36 -12.66 0.27
CA THR A 226 -3.72 -11.69 -0.75
C THR A 226 -3.84 -12.41 -2.10
N PRO A 227 -4.91 -12.21 -2.90
CA PRO A 227 -4.97 -12.77 -4.25
C PRO A 227 -3.90 -12.16 -5.15
N ARG A 228 -3.59 -12.84 -6.25
CA ARG A 228 -2.69 -12.32 -7.29
C ARG A 228 -3.19 -10.95 -7.77
N GLY A 229 -2.42 -9.90 -7.51
CA GLY A 229 -2.61 -8.58 -8.11
C GLY A 229 -1.79 -8.48 -9.38
N PHE A 230 -2.34 -7.79 -10.39
CA PHE A 230 -1.58 -7.24 -11.50
C PHE A 230 -1.35 -5.76 -11.22
N TRP A 231 -0.10 -5.33 -11.26
CA TRP A 231 0.30 -3.93 -11.21
C TRP A 231 0.82 -3.50 -12.57
#